data_AF-A0A3M2BDY5-F1
#
_entry.id   AF-A0A3M2BDY5-F1
#
_cell.length_a   1.000
_cell.length_b   1.000
_cell.length_c   1.000
_cell.angle_alpha   90.00
_cell.angle_beta   90.00
_cell.angle_gamma   90.00
#
_symmetry.space_group_name_H-M   'P 1'
#
loop_
_entity.id
_entity.type
_entity.pdbx_description
1 polymer ?
#
loop_
_entity_poly.entity_id
_entity_poly.type
_entity_poly.pdbx_seq_one_letter_code
_entity_poly.pdbx_strand_id
1 'polypeptide(L)'
;MIAIILTVITAVEVAVFYIPALHPVLPPVLLILSAAKFALVVMFFMHLKFDSKVFSGVFLAGLAIATFMVSALFLLYHWLPAVEAKL
;
A
#
# COMPACT_ATOMS: atom_id res chain seq x y z
N MET A 1 -7.10 -8.48 -19.73
CA MET A 1 -7.36 -7.01 -19.82
C MET A 1 -6.89 -6.25 -18.59
N ILE A 2 -7.12 -6.76 -17.37
CA ILE A 2 -6.65 -6.11 -16.13
C ILE A 2 -5.13 -5.85 -16.10
N ALA A 3 -4.32 -6.77 -16.62
CA ALA A 3 -2.87 -6.59 -16.73
C ALA A 3 -2.47 -5.31 -17.48
N ILE A 4 -3.19 -4.98 -18.56
CA ILE A 4 -2.94 -3.79 -19.38
C ILE A 4 -3.22 -2.52 -18.58
N ILE A 5 -4.30 -2.51 -17.77
CA ILE A 5 -4.63 -1.39 -16.89
C ILE A 5 -3.51 -1.18 -15.88
N LEU A 6 -2.99 -2.25 -15.28
CA LEU A 6 -1.87 -2.18 -14.34
C LEU A 6 -0.61 -1.61 -14.99
N THR A 7 -0.32 -2.03 -16.23
CA THR A 7 0.81 -1.51 -17.02
C THR A 7 0.64 -0.02 -17.31
N VAL A 8 -0.56 0.43 -17.70
CA VAL A 8 -0.84 1.86 -17.94
C VAL A 8 -0.69 2.67 -16.67
N ILE A 9 -1.25 2.23 -15.54
CA ILE A 9 -1.10 2.93 -14.25
C ILE A 9 0.38 3.03 -13.86
N THR A 10 1.16 1.99 -14.13
CA THR A 10 2.61 1.99 -13.83
C THR A 10 3.40 2.92 -14.75
N ALA A 11 3.06 2.98 -16.04
CA ALA A 11 3.67 3.93 -16.97
C ALA A 11 3.37 5.39 -16.57
N VAL A 12 2.13 5.67 -16.14
CA VAL A 12 1.73 6.99 -15.63
C VAL A 12 2.50 7.35 -14.36
N GLU A 13 2.67 6.41 -13.44
CA GLU A 13 3.44 6.65 -12.21
C GLU A 13 4.89 7.03 -12.51
N VAL A 14 5.55 6.29 -13.41
CA VAL A 14 6.93 6.61 -13.83
C VAL A 14 6.98 7.98 -14.52
N ALA A 15 6.01 8.30 -15.38
CA ALA A 15 5.95 9.61 -16.03
C ALA A 15 5.78 10.77 -15.04
N VAL A 16 4.93 10.59 -14.02
CA VAL A 16 4.74 11.59 -12.94
C VAL A 16 6.00 11.72 -12.08
N PHE A 17 6.70 10.62 -11.80
CA PHE A 17 7.95 10.62 -11.04
C PHE A 17 9.06 11.43 -11.73
N TYR A 18 9.09 11.47 -13.07
CA TYR A 18 10.11 12.18 -13.84
C TYR A 18 9.89 13.69 -13.96
N ILE A 19 8.74 14.23 -13.52
CA ILE A 19 8.43 15.66 -13.63
C ILE A 19 8.79 16.37 -12.31
N PRO A 20 9.85 17.22 -12.27
CA PRO A 20 10.32 17.85 -11.03
C PRO A 20 9.30 18.81 -10.40
N ALA A 21 8.42 19.41 -11.22
CA ALA A 21 7.39 20.34 -10.76
C ALA A 21 6.32 19.70 -9.86
N LEU A 22 6.20 18.35 -9.88
CA LEU A 22 5.23 17.61 -9.07
C LEU A 22 5.82 17.07 -7.77
N HIS A 23 7.10 17.34 -7.47
CA HIS A 23 7.78 16.90 -6.24
C HIS A 23 6.99 17.14 -4.92
N PRO A 24 6.31 18.28 -4.70
CA PRO A 24 5.59 18.52 -3.46
C PRO A 24 4.36 17.63 -3.26
N VAL A 25 3.71 17.23 -4.36
CA VAL A 25 2.50 16.40 -4.38
C VAL A 25 2.79 14.94 -4.72
N LEU A 26 4.05 14.61 -4.99
CA LEU A 26 4.52 13.29 -5.35
C LEU A 26 4.25 12.24 -4.26
N PRO A 27 4.53 12.49 -2.96
CA PRO A 27 4.30 11.50 -1.91
C PRO A 27 2.84 11.02 -1.79
N PRO A 28 1.82 11.90 -1.69
CA PRO A 28 0.43 11.44 -1.61
C PRO A 28 -0.05 10.78 -2.91
N VAL A 29 0.41 11.25 -4.08
CA VAL A 29 0.02 10.67 -5.38
C VAL A 29 0.55 9.25 -5.54
N LEU A 30 1.83 9.00 -5.21
CA LEU A 30 2.41 7.66 -5.26
C LEU A 30 1.72 6.71 -4.26
N LEU A 31 1.35 7.19 -3.07
CA LEU A 31 0.63 6.39 -2.09
C LEU A 31 -0.73 5.92 -2.64
N ILE A 32 -1.48 6.81 -3.27
CA ILE A 32 -2.78 6.48 -3.88
C ILE A 32 -2.59 5.52 -5.06
N LEU A 33 -1.62 5.79 -5.95
CA LEU A 33 -1.35 4.92 -7.10
C LEU A 33 -0.91 3.51 -6.67
N SER A 34 -0.06 3.41 -5.65
CA SER A 34 0.37 2.14 -5.08
C SER A 34 -0.79 1.37 -4.46
N ALA A 35 -1.64 2.04 -3.64
CA ALA A 35 -2.83 1.43 -3.06
C ALA A 35 -3.83 0.95 -4.14
N ALA A 36 -4.03 1.75 -5.18
CA ALA A 36 -4.91 1.39 -6.29
C ALA A 36 -4.41 0.15 -7.05
N LYS A 37 -3.11 0.08 -7.36
CA LYS A 37 -2.52 -1.10 -8.00
C LYS A 37 -2.63 -2.34 -7.13
N PHE A 38 -2.33 -2.21 -5.84
CA PHE A 38 -2.46 -3.30 -4.88
C PHE A 38 -3.90 -3.85 -4.84
N ALA A 39 -4.90 -2.96 -4.73
CA ALA A 39 -6.31 -3.36 -4.75
C ALA A 39 -6.70 -4.07 -6.06
N LEU A 40 -6.19 -3.58 -7.20
CA LEU A 40 -6.38 -4.19 -8.51
C LEU A 40 -5.79 -5.60 -8.59
N VAL A 41 -4.57 -5.79 -8.08
CA VAL A 41 -3.90 -7.10 -8.02
C VAL A 41 -4.69 -8.07 -7.13
N VAL A 42 -5.09 -7.63 -5.94
CA VAL A 42 -5.83 -8.46 -4.98
C VAL A 42 -7.19 -8.88 -5.52
N MET A 43 -7.96 -7.96 -6.10
CA MET A 43 -9.29 -8.28 -6.60
C MET A 43 -9.28 -9.15 -7.86
N PHE A 44 -8.34 -8.91 -8.78
CA PHE A 44 -8.38 -9.50 -10.12
C PHE A 44 -7.29 -10.53 -10.43
N PHE A 45 -6.06 -10.34 -9.95
CA PHE A 45 -4.97 -11.30 -10.18
C PHE A 45 -4.98 -12.46 -9.19
N MET A 46 -5.36 -12.20 -7.93
CA MET A 46 -5.58 -13.27 -6.94
C MET A 46 -6.97 -13.92 -7.06
N HIS A 47 -7.76 -13.53 -8.07
CA HIS A 47 -9.11 -14.03 -8.34
C HIS A 47 -10.11 -13.95 -7.16
N LEU A 48 -9.84 -13.18 -6.09
CA LEU A 48 -10.72 -13.05 -4.92
C LEU A 48 -12.17 -12.68 -5.30
N LYS A 49 -12.37 -11.89 -6.37
CA LYS A 49 -13.72 -11.53 -6.84
C LYS A 49 -14.50 -12.73 -7.38
N PHE A 50 -13.82 -13.76 -7.86
CA PHE A 50 -14.40 -14.95 -8.50
C PHE A 50 -14.31 -16.21 -7.63
N ASP A 51 -13.59 -16.16 -6.50
CA ASP A 51 -13.39 -17.27 -5.59
C ASP A 51 -14.20 -17.10 -4.29
N SER A 52 -14.19 -18.12 -3.43
CA SER A 52 -14.88 -18.16 -2.15
C SER A 52 -14.35 -17.10 -1.16
N LYS A 53 -15.23 -16.59 -0.29
CA LYS A 53 -14.92 -15.57 0.74
C LYS A 53 -13.79 -15.98 1.70
N VAL A 54 -13.46 -17.27 1.77
CA VAL A 54 -12.38 -17.82 2.61
C VAL A 54 -11.01 -17.29 2.17
N PHE A 55 -10.72 -17.26 0.86
CA PHE A 55 -9.45 -16.72 0.36
C PHE A 55 -9.32 -15.21 0.62
N SER A 56 -10.44 -14.49 0.54
CA SER A 56 -10.50 -13.08 0.92
C SER A 56 -10.20 -12.87 2.40
N GLY A 57 -10.76 -13.72 3.27
CA GLY A 57 -10.54 -13.67 4.71
C GLY A 57 -9.09 -13.93 5.10
N VAL A 58 -8.45 -14.96 4.52
CA VAL A 58 -7.04 -15.29 4.80
C VAL A 58 -6.10 -14.16 4.36
N PHE A 59 -6.34 -13.60 3.18
CA PHE A 59 -5.56 -12.47 2.68
C PHE A 59 -5.70 -11.23 3.59
N LEU A 60 -6.93 -10.88 3.96
CA LEU A 60 -7.19 -9.71 4.80
C LEU A 60 -6.64 -9.89 6.22
N ALA A 61 -6.67 -11.13 6.76
CA ALA A 61 -6.03 -11.45 8.04
C ALA A 61 -4.51 -11.23 7.98
N GLY A 62 -3.85 -11.67 6.91
CA GLY A 62 -2.42 -11.41 6.71
C GLY A 62 -2.11 -9.92 6.58
N LEU A 63 -2.92 -9.18 5.81
CA LEU A 63 -2.79 -7.72 5.66
C LEU A 63 -3.00 -6.98 7.00
N ALA A 64 -3.96 -7.42 7.82
CA ALA A 64 -4.22 -6.85 9.12
C ALA A 64 -3.04 -7.07 10.08
N ILE A 65 -2.47 -8.27 10.11
CA ILE A 65 -1.30 -8.59 10.94
C ILE A 65 -0.08 -7.77 10.49
N ALA A 66 0.17 -7.67 9.18
CA ALA A 66 1.28 -6.88 8.65
C ALA A 66 1.14 -5.38 9.00
N THR A 67 -0.06 -4.82 8.81
CA THR A 67 -0.35 -3.41 9.15
C THR A 67 -0.21 -3.17 10.65
N PHE A 68 -0.72 -4.10 11.47
CA PHE A 68 -0.59 -4.05 12.92
C PHE A 68 0.88 -4.04 13.33
N MET A 69 1.71 -4.95 12.79
CA MET A 69 3.13 -5.03 13.11
C MET A 69 3.89 -3.75 12.76
N VAL A 70 3.68 -3.22 11.56
CA VAL A 70 4.33 -1.96 11.12
C VAL A 70 3.91 -0.80 12.02
N SER A 71 2.61 -0.70 12.32
CA SER A 71 2.12 0.34 13.22
C SER A 71 2.71 0.19 14.62
N ALA A 72 2.76 -1.02 15.19
CA ALA A 72 3.33 -1.29 16.50
C ALA A 72 4.83 -0.94 16.58
N LEU A 73 5.61 -1.23 15.54
CA LEU A 73 7.02 -0.85 15.47
C LEU A 73 7.21 0.67 15.37
N PHE A 74 6.37 1.34 14.58
CA PHE A 74 6.37 2.80 14.51
C PHE A 74 6.01 3.42 15.86
N LEU A 75 5.03 2.83 16.55
CA LEU A 75 4.66 3.22 17.92
C LEU A 75 5.84 3.02 18.88
N LEU A 76 6.50 1.87 18.83
CA LEU A 76 7.62 1.57 19.71
C LEU A 76 8.78 2.56 19.50
N TYR A 77 9.21 2.77 18.25
CA TYR A 77 10.36 3.62 17.95
C TYR A 77 10.10 5.10 18.24
N HIS A 78 8.88 5.58 18.04
CA HIS A 78 8.55 6.98 18.28
C HIS A 78 8.25 7.29 19.75
N TRP A 79 7.61 6.37 20.50
CA TRP A 79 7.23 6.61 21.90
C TRP A 79 8.29 6.18 22.92
N LEU A 80 9.11 5.15 22.66
CA LEU A 80 10.13 4.67 23.61
C LEU A 80 11.19 5.73 23.99
N PRO A 81 11.82 6.46 23.04
CA PRO A 81 12.79 7.52 23.40
C PRO A 81 12.15 8.71 24.13
N ALA A 82 10.85 8.95 23.91
CA ALA A 82 10.12 10.01 24.61
C ALA A 82 9.79 9.65 26.08
N VAL A 83 9.75 8.35 26.40
CA VAL A 83 9.53 7.85 27.77
C VAL A 83 10.83 7.87 28.58
N GLU A 84 11.96 7.46 27.99
CA GLU A 84 13.27 7.50 28.66
C GLU A 84 13.73 8.93 28.97
N ALA A 85 13.44 9.90 28.10
CA ALA A 85 13.79 11.31 28.31
C ALA A 85 12.97 12.01 29.42
N LYS A 86 11.94 11.36 29.98
CA LYS A 86 11.06 11.90 31.04
C LYS A 86 11.33 11.34 32.44
N LEU A 87 12.24 10.39 32.58
CA LEU A 87 12.72 9.83 33.86
C LEU A 87 14.02 10.50 34.27
#